data_AF-A0A5N8ZEE6-F1
#
_entry.id   AF-A0A5N8ZEE6-F1
#
_cell.length_a   1.000
_cell.length_b   1.000
_cell.length_c   1.000
_cell.angle_alpha   90.00
_cell.angle_beta   90.00
_cell.angle_gamma   90.00
#
_symmetry.space_group_name_H-M   'P 1'
#
loop_
_entity.id
_entity.type
_entity.pdbx_description
1 polymer ?
#
loop_
_entity_poly.entity_id
_entity_poly.type
_entity_poly.pdbx_seq_one_letter_code
_entity_poly.pdbx_strand_id
1 'polypeptide(L)'
;GTPIDIILNPIGVPSRMNLGQIMETHLGWAAKILGFKARTPVFDGANDVIIEDHLARAWFVTVSNAIDNKKSENNEIDWEIVDEWLEERGYQRDKLWSDAPSNNGVARDACLSIWLQEVAGEKIDDLKPTQLMQKALEISREKKMSAPIFGKQKVYDGKTGVAFENQVTVGSVYMMKLIHLVEDKIHARSTGPYSLITQQPLGGKAQFGGQRFGEMEVWALEAYSAAYTLQEMLTIKSDDVVGRVKTYEAIVKGEQVIQPGVPESFHVLLKELQGLGLSIELLNKSLSEELPTRTGAPSGEIDWNDMLDISEFDEDSDIEIDDELSDESSEDASEEKTDNENEIEITLPEDTDNSAEEENSEEEK
;
A
#
# COMPACT_ATOMS: atom_id res chain seq x y z
N GLY A 1 8.49 -29.71 7.32
CA GLY A 1 7.40 -29.51 6.34
C GLY A 1 7.69 -28.26 5.54
N THR A 2 7.07 -28.12 4.36
CA THR A 2 7.24 -26.95 3.50
C THR A 2 6.46 -25.75 4.07
N PRO A 3 7.10 -24.60 4.35
CA PRO A 3 6.40 -23.41 4.81
C PRO A 3 5.62 -22.73 3.68
N ILE A 4 4.64 -21.89 4.04
CA ILE A 4 3.88 -21.05 3.11
C ILE A 4 4.57 -19.68 3.02
N ASP A 5 4.71 -19.16 1.80
CA ASP A 5 5.39 -17.88 1.57
C ASP A 5 4.50 -16.66 1.85
N ILE A 6 3.22 -16.70 1.41
CA ILE A 6 2.27 -15.58 1.51
C ILE A 6 0.91 -16.10 1.98
N ILE A 7 0.29 -15.41 2.93
CA ILE A 7 -1.08 -15.68 3.39
C ILE A 7 -1.99 -14.54 2.91
N LEU A 8 -2.91 -14.86 2.00
CA LEU A 8 -3.89 -13.91 1.48
C LEU A 8 -5.22 -14.03 2.24
N ASN A 9 -5.80 -12.90 2.64
CA ASN A 9 -7.07 -12.89 3.36
C ASN A 9 -8.25 -13.24 2.41
N PRO A 10 -9.06 -14.28 2.71
CA PRO A 10 -10.15 -14.72 1.83
C PRO A 10 -11.31 -13.71 1.71
N ILE A 11 -11.47 -12.77 2.64
CA ILE A 11 -12.61 -11.82 2.66
C ILE A 11 -12.64 -10.91 1.41
N GLY A 12 -11.46 -10.66 0.81
CA GLY A 12 -11.36 -9.82 -0.38
C GLY A 12 -11.97 -10.43 -1.65
N VAL A 13 -12.08 -11.76 -1.73
CA VAL A 13 -12.48 -12.44 -2.97
C VAL A 13 -14.01 -12.35 -3.21
N PRO A 14 -14.88 -12.68 -2.24
CA PRO A 14 -16.33 -12.59 -2.45
C PRO A 14 -16.81 -11.17 -2.77
N SER A 15 -16.19 -10.15 -2.17
CA SER A 15 -16.55 -8.75 -2.38
C SER A 15 -16.14 -8.20 -3.75
N ARG A 16 -15.05 -8.71 -4.33
CA ARG A 16 -14.49 -8.26 -5.61
C ARG A 16 -14.85 -9.14 -6.80
N MET A 17 -15.46 -10.31 -6.56
CA MET A 17 -15.86 -11.30 -7.57
C MET A 17 -14.71 -11.74 -8.50
N ASN A 18 -13.47 -11.76 -7.99
CA ASN A 18 -12.27 -12.11 -8.74
C ASN A 18 -11.88 -13.59 -8.54
N LEU A 19 -12.80 -14.50 -8.88
CA LEU A 19 -12.65 -15.95 -8.70
C LEU A 19 -11.44 -16.55 -9.45
N GLY A 20 -11.00 -15.90 -10.53
CA GLY A 20 -9.83 -16.33 -11.31
C GLY A 20 -8.55 -16.50 -10.47
N GLN A 21 -8.41 -15.73 -9.38
CA GLN A 21 -7.28 -15.88 -8.44
C GLN A 21 -7.28 -17.26 -7.75
N ILE A 22 -8.47 -17.79 -7.43
CA ILE A 22 -8.62 -19.11 -6.82
C ILE A 22 -8.32 -20.21 -7.86
N MET A 23 -8.80 -20.03 -9.10
CA MET A 23 -8.51 -20.96 -10.19
C MET A 23 -7.01 -21.02 -10.50
N GLU A 24 -6.33 -19.87 -10.52
CA GLU A 24 -4.88 -19.77 -10.66
C GLU A 24 -4.18 -20.51 -9.50
N THR A 25 -4.62 -20.29 -8.26
CA THR A 25 -4.07 -20.96 -7.08
C THR A 25 -4.14 -22.49 -7.23
N HIS A 26 -5.29 -23.02 -7.66
CA HIS A 26 -5.53 -24.45 -7.85
C HIS A 26 -4.68 -25.04 -8.98
N LEU A 27 -4.71 -24.43 -10.16
CA LEU A 27 -3.94 -24.91 -11.31
C LEU A 27 -2.44 -24.78 -11.06
N GLY A 28 -2.02 -23.68 -10.44
CA GLY A 28 -0.63 -23.42 -10.06
C GLY A 28 -0.11 -24.43 -9.03
N TRP A 29 -0.98 -24.92 -8.13
CA TRP A 29 -0.62 -26.01 -7.22
C TRP A 29 -0.33 -27.31 -7.96
N ALA A 30 -1.23 -27.71 -8.85
CA ALA A 30 -1.04 -28.92 -9.65
C ALA A 30 0.20 -28.81 -10.55
N ALA A 31 0.41 -27.64 -11.16
CA ALA A 31 1.58 -27.32 -11.98
C ALA A 31 2.90 -27.45 -11.21
N LYS A 32 2.94 -26.98 -9.96
CA LYS A 32 4.13 -27.07 -9.09
C LYS A 32 4.49 -28.52 -8.74
N ILE A 33 3.50 -29.36 -8.45
CA ILE A 33 3.72 -30.78 -8.10
C ILE A 33 4.11 -31.58 -9.34
N LEU A 34 3.38 -31.39 -10.44
CA LEU A 34 3.55 -32.16 -11.68
C LEU A 34 4.70 -31.65 -12.56
N GLY A 35 5.34 -30.53 -12.21
CA GLY A 35 6.52 -30.01 -12.90
C GLY A 35 6.23 -29.37 -14.26
N PHE A 36 5.03 -28.80 -14.47
CA PHE A 36 4.68 -28.11 -15.72
C PHE A 36 4.38 -26.63 -15.51
N LYS A 37 4.35 -25.86 -16.60
CA LYS A 37 3.82 -24.48 -16.63
C LYS A 37 2.56 -24.46 -17.48
N ALA A 38 1.49 -23.89 -16.96
CA ALA A 38 0.24 -23.74 -17.70
C ALA A 38 0.23 -22.44 -18.51
N ARG A 39 -0.26 -22.50 -19.75
CA ARG A 39 -0.63 -21.33 -20.54
C ARG A 39 -2.13 -21.40 -20.80
N THR A 40 -2.89 -20.53 -20.16
CA THR A 40 -4.35 -20.43 -20.32
C THR A 40 -4.69 -19.19 -21.14
N PRO A 41 -5.08 -19.32 -22.42
CA PRO A 41 -5.57 -18.20 -23.22
C PRO A 41 -6.75 -17.49 -22.57
N VAL A 42 -6.95 -16.22 -22.93
CA VAL A 42 -8.12 -15.46 -22.48
C VAL A 42 -9.36 -16.05 -23.16
N PHE A 43 -10.41 -16.34 -22.38
CA PHE A 43 -11.69 -16.92 -22.82
C PHE A 43 -11.69 -18.36 -23.35
N ASP A 44 -10.55 -18.93 -23.72
CA ASP A 44 -10.38 -20.33 -24.13
C ASP A 44 -9.36 -21.04 -23.22
N GLY A 45 -9.55 -20.86 -21.91
CA GLY A 45 -8.63 -21.32 -20.87
C GLY A 45 -8.97 -22.73 -20.35
N ALA A 46 -8.27 -23.13 -19.28
CA ALA A 46 -8.58 -24.38 -18.59
C ALA A 46 -9.95 -24.28 -17.89
N ASN A 47 -10.85 -25.20 -18.23
CA ASN A 47 -12.13 -25.35 -17.56
C ASN A 47 -11.95 -25.95 -16.16
N ASP A 48 -12.95 -25.75 -15.28
CA ASP A 48 -12.94 -26.27 -13.90
C ASP A 48 -12.64 -27.77 -13.84
N VAL A 49 -13.24 -28.56 -14.73
CA VAL A 49 -13.02 -30.03 -14.80
C VAL A 49 -11.56 -30.37 -15.07
N ILE A 50 -10.89 -29.60 -15.94
CA ILE A 50 -9.47 -29.80 -16.27
C ILE A 50 -8.60 -29.46 -15.06
N ILE A 51 -8.93 -28.37 -14.34
CA ILE A 51 -8.21 -27.99 -13.12
C ILE A 51 -8.41 -29.06 -12.03
N GLU A 52 -9.63 -29.56 -11.85
CA GLU A 52 -9.96 -30.65 -10.92
C GLU A 52 -9.20 -31.94 -11.27
N ASP A 53 -9.10 -32.29 -12.56
CA ASP A 53 -8.31 -33.44 -13.04
C ASP A 53 -6.82 -33.27 -12.73
N HIS A 54 -6.26 -32.08 -12.95
CA HIS A 54 -4.85 -31.82 -12.63
C HIS A 54 -4.58 -31.84 -11.12
N LEU A 55 -5.52 -31.34 -10.29
CA LEU A 55 -5.44 -31.48 -8.84
C LEU A 55 -5.50 -32.95 -8.40
N ALA A 56 -6.33 -33.76 -9.05
CA ALA A 56 -6.39 -35.21 -8.83
C ALA A 56 -5.08 -35.90 -9.20
N ARG A 57 -4.52 -35.60 -10.38
CA ARG A 57 -3.20 -36.11 -10.83
C ARG A 57 -2.10 -35.74 -9.83
N ALA A 58 -2.07 -34.49 -9.36
CA ALA A 58 -1.10 -34.04 -8.36
C ALA A 58 -1.28 -34.76 -7.02
N TRP A 59 -2.51 -35.08 -6.63
CA TRP A 59 -2.79 -35.85 -5.42
C TRP A 59 -2.31 -37.30 -5.52
N PHE A 60 -2.51 -37.99 -6.65
CA PHE A 60 -1.99 -39.35 -6.86
C PHE A 60 -0.48 -39.42 -6.67
N VAL A 61 0.25 -38.46 -7.23
CA VAL A 61 1.72 -38.38 -7.09
C VAL A 61 2.12 -38.10 -5.64
N THR A 62 1.35 -37.28 -4.93
CA THR A 62 1.65 -36.95 -3.52
C THR A 62 1.39 -38.13 -2.59
N VAL A 63 0.29 -38.87 -2.77
CA VAL A 63 -0.10 -39.99 -1.90
C VAL A 63 0.73 -41.24 -2.15
N SER A 64 1.13 -41.49 -3.39
CA SER A 64 2.04 -42.59 -3.75
C SER A 64 3.47 -42.39 -3.21
N ASN A 65 3.80 -41.23 -2.64
CA ASN A 65 5.16 -40.85 -2.21
C ASN A 65 6.19 -40.94 -3.35
N ALA A 66 5.77 -40.72 -4.60
CA ALA A 66 6.63 -40.79 -5.79
C ALA A 66 7.56 -39.56 -5.96
N ILE A 67 7.52 -38.60 -5.03
CA ILE A 67 8.39 -37.43 -5.00
C ILE A 67 9.33 -37.54 -3.80
N ASP A 68 10.64 -37.68 -4.06
CA ASP A 68 11.65 -37.65 -3.00
C ASP A 68 11.97 -36.20 -2.61
N ASN A 69 11.34 -35.72 -1.53
CA ASN A 69 11.55 -34.38 -0.97
C ASN A 69 13.01 -34.08 -0.52
N LYS A 70 13.93 -35.05 -0.58
CA LYS A 70 15.34 -34.88 -0.21
C LYS A 70 16.27 -34.55 -1.38
N LYS A 71 15.87 -34.79 -2.63
CA LYS A 71 16.68 -34.44 -3.80
C LYS A 71 16.32 -33.03 -4.28
N SER A 72 17.33 -32.19 -4.30
CA SER A 72 17.23 -30.74 -4.53
C SER A 72 16.81 -30.41 -5.98
N GLU A 73 15.98 -29.38 -6.09
CA GLU A 73 15.64 -28.53 -7.26
C GLU A 73 14.80 -29.13 -8.40
N ASN A 74 14.93 -30.41 -8.75
CA ASN A 74 14.08 -31.03 -9.78
C ASN A 74 13.13 -32.04 -9.12
N ASN A 75 11.82 -31.71 -9.11
CA ASN A 75 10.76 -32.66 -8.76
C ASN A 75 10.64 -33.74 -9.86
N GLU A 76 11.62 -34.63 -9.95
CA GLU A 76 11.53 -35.82 -10.79
C GLU A 76 10.53 -36.79 -10.13
N ILE A 77 9.50 -37.16 -10.89
CA ILE A 77 8.43 -38.05 -10.43
C ILE A 77 8.81 -39.48 -10.81
N ASP A 78 8.87 -40.36 -9.81
CA ASP A 78 9.09 -41.79 -10.02
C ASP A 78 7.79 -42.45 -10.51
N TRP A 79 7.62 -42.51 -11.83
CA TRP A 79 6.38 -42.99 -12.46
C TRP A 79 6.07 -44.47 -12.18
N GLU A 80 7.08 -45.31 -11.93
CA GLU A 80 6.89 -46.73 -11.62
C GLU A 80 6.08 -46.92 -10.32
N ILE A 81 6.34 -46.10 -9.31
CA ILE A 81 5.63 -46.14 -8.02
C ILE A 81 4.17 -45.69 -8.20
N VAL A 82 3.95 -44.67 -9.02
CA VAL A 82 2.60 -44.19 -9.33
C VAL A 82 1.80 -45.25 -10.08
N ASP A 83 2.44 -45.94 -11.03
CA ASP A 83 1.80 -46.99 -11.83
C ASP A 83 1.39 -48.18 -10.97
N GLU A 84 2.30 -48.68 -10.11
CA GLU A 84 1.99 -49.77 -9.16
C GLU A 84 0.82 -49.38 -8.24
N TRP A 85 0.84 -48.17 -7.68
CA TRP A 85 -0.19 -47.68 -6.78
C TRP A 85 -1.58 -47.56 -7.44
N LEU A 86 -1.63 -47.20 -8.72
CA LEU A 86 -2.88 -47.09 -9.49
C LEU A 86 -3.39 -48.47 -9.93
N GLU A 87 -2.51 -49.38 -10.35
CA GLU A 87 -2.86 -50.72 -10.80
C GLU A 87 -3.46 -51.56 -9.67
N GLU A 88 -2.93 -51.45 -8.44
CA GLU A 88 -3.52 -52.06 -7.24
C GLU A 88 -5.00 -51.69 -7.04
N ARG A 89 -5.39 -50.50 -7.49
CA ARG A 89 -6.74 -49.93 -7.36
C ARG A 89 -7.58 -50.10 -8.63
N GLY A 90 -7.05 -50.77 -9.65
CA GLY A 90 -7.74 -51.06 -10.91
C GLY A 90 -7.81 -49.87 -11.88
N TYR A 91 -6.98 -48.84 -11.69
CA TYR A 91 -6.90 -47.69 -12.59
C TYR A 91 -5.65 -47.75 -13.46
N GLN A 92 -5.76 -47.35 -14.72
CA GLN A 92 -4.66 -47.29 -15.67
C GLN A 92 -4.21 -45.85 -15.87
N ARG A 93 -2.89 -45.59 -15.74
CA ARG A 93 -2.33 -44.24 -15.90
C ARG A 93 -2.63 -43.62 -17.26
N ASP A 94 -2.57 -44.40 -18.34
CA ASP A 94 -2.80 -43.92 -19.71
C ASP A 94 -4.15 -43.22 -19.88
N LYS A 95 -5.19 -43.71 -19.18
CA LYS A 95 -6.53 -43.10 -19.23
C LYS A 95 -6.63 -41.84 -18.36
N LEU A 96 -5.92 -41.82 -17.22
CA LEU A 96 -5.95 -40.73 -16.26
C LEU A 96 -5.12 -39.52 -16.70
N TRP A 97 -4.02 -39.75 -17.41
CA TRP A 97 -3.11 -38.72 -17.93
C TRP A 97 -3.37 -38.33 -19.39
N SER A 98 -4.35 -38.94 -20.05
CA SER A 98 -4.73 -38.55 -21.40
C SER A 98 -5.43 -37.19 -21.40
N ASP A 99 -4.99 -36.29 -22.29
CA ASP A 99 -5.60 -34.98 -22.50
C ASP A 99 -6.70 -35.01 -23.60
N ALA A 100 -7.17 -36.20 -23.97
CA ALA A 100 -8.26 -36.34 -24.94
C ALA A 100 -9.58 -35.80 -24.34
N PRO A 101 -10.40 -35.02 -25.09
CA PRO A 101 -11.65 -34.46 -24.57
C PRO A 101 -12.64 -35.50 -24.02
N SER A 102 -12.57 -36.75 -24.49
CA SER A 102 -13.39 -37.86 -23.99
C SER A 102 -13.03 -38.31 -22.57
N ASN A 103 -11.82 -37.97 -22.11
CA ASN A 103 -11.26 -38.40 -20.83
C ASN A 103 -11.28 -37.29 -19.77
N ASN A 104 -11.85 -36.12 -20.10
CA ASN A 104 -12.05 -35.03 -19.15
C ASN A 104 -12.98 -35.49 -18.01
N GLY A 105 -12.53 -35.31 -16.76
CA GLY A 105 -13.22 -35.70 -15.54
C GLY A 105 -12.89 -37.12 -15.06
N VAL A 106 -12.19 -37.94 -15.84
CA VAL A 106 -11.87 -39.32 -15.45
C VAL A 106 -10.91 -39.34 -14.26
N ALA A 107 -9.93 -38.42 -14.22
CA ALA A 107 -8.99 -38.32 -13.12
C ALA A 107 -9.65 -37.82 -11.84
N ARG A 108 -10.52 -36.81 -11.95
CA ARG A 108 -11.36 -36.33 -10.85
C ARG A 108 -12.22 -37.44 -10.27
N ASP A 109 -12.92 -38.19 -11.12
CA ASP A 109 -13.86 -39.21 -10.67
C ASP A 109 -13.12 -40.38 -9.98
N ALA A 110 -11.95 -40.77 -10.49
CA ALA A 110 -11.06 -41.75 -9.85
C ALA A 110 -10.48 -41.25 -8.52
N CYS A 111 -10.12 -39.97 -8.44
CA CYS A 111 -9.65 -39.37 -7.18
C CYS A 111 -10.76 -39.35 -6.13
N LEU A 112 -11.98 -38.98 -6.52
CA LEU A 112 -13.13 -38.99 -5.62
C LEU A 112 -13.46 -40.39 -5.12
N SER A 113 -13.43 -41.41 -5.99
CA SER A 113 -13.71 -42.78 -5.57
C SER A 113 -12.67 -43.30 -4.57
N ILE A 114 -11.37 -43.12 -4.86
CA ILE A 114 -10.29 -43.57 -3.98
C ILE A 114 -10.35 -42.80 -2.65
N TRP A 115 -10.54 -41.49 -2.69
CA TRP A 115 -10.61 -40.67 -1.48
C TRP A 115 -11.80 -41.05 -0.58
N LEU A 116 -12.98 -41.29 -1.18
CA LEU A 116 -14.17 -41.70 -0.43
C LEU A 116 -14.00 -43.09 0.23
N GLN A 117 -13.37 -44.04 -0.47
CA GLN A 117 -13.14 -45.40 0.05
C GLN A 117 -12.06 -45.43 1.13
N GLU A 118 -10.90 -44.85 0.85
CA GLU A 118 -9.71 -45.01 1.70
C GLU A 118 -9.62 -43.97 2.81
N VAL A 119 -9.92 -42.70 2.50
CA VAL A 119 -9.74 -41.59 3.43
C VAL A 119 -11.01 -41.33 4.23
N ALA A 120 -12.17 -41.31 3.58
CA ALA A 120 -13.44 -41.05 4.25
C ALA A 120 -14.09 -42.30 4.87
N GLY A 121 -13.67 -43.50 4.44
CA GLY A 121 -14.15 -44.79 4.94
C GLY A 121 -15.57 -45.16 4.49
N GLU A 122 -16.05 -44.60 3.39
CA GLU A 122 -17.40 -44.82 2.87
C GLU A 122 -17.42 -45.90 1.78
N LYS A 123 -18.43 -46.77 1.80
CA LYS A 123 -18.64 -47.76 0.74
C LYS A 123 -19.25 -47.10 -0.50
N ILE A 124 -18.66 -47.36 -1.66
CA ILE A 124 -19.15 -46.88 -2.95
C ILE A 124 -19.80 -48.06 -3.66
N ASP A 125 -21.13 -48.05 -3.72
CA ASP A 125 -21.87 -48.92 -4.64
C ASP A 125 -22.14 -48.12 -5.92
N ASP A 126 -21.34 -48.34 -6.98
CA ASP A 126 -21.50 -47.83 -8.36
C ASP A 126 -22.24 -46.48 -8.51
N LEU A 127 -21.78 -45.47 -7.77
CA LEU A 127 -22.38 -44.14 -7.79
C LEU A 127 -22.00 -43.39 -9.06
N LYS A 128 -22.94 -42.59 -9.59
CA LYS A 128 -22.67 -41.70 -10.71
C LYS A 128 -21.69 -40.59 -10.30
N PRO A 129 -20.90 -40.02 -11.24
CA PRO A 129 -19.95 -38.93 -10.94
C PRO A 129 -20.56 -37.74 -10.17
N THR A 130 -21.78 -37.34 -10.52
CA THR A 130 -22.50 -36.26 -9.82
C THR A 130 -22.80 -36.60 -8.36
N GLN A 131 -23.10 -37.86 -8.06
CA GLN A 131 -23.37 -38.33 -6.69
C GLN A 131 -22.08 -38.43 -5.87
N LEU A 132 -20.95 -38.78 -6.50
CA LEU A 132 -19.64 -38.78 -5.83
C LEU A 132 -19.28 -37.36 -5.36
N MET A 133 -19.45 -36.36 -6.22
CA MET A 133 -19.19 -34.96 -5.87
C MET A 133 -20.09 -34.46 -4.74
N GLN A 134 -21.39 -34.81 -4.78
CA GLN A 134 -22.32 -34.42 -3.72
C GLN A 134 -21.93 -35.05 -2.37
N LYS A 135 -21.59 -36.34 -2.34
CA LYS A 135 -21.10 -37.00 -1.12
C LYS A 135 -19.81 -36.37 -0.61
N ALA A 136 -18.88 -36.01 -1.50
CA ALA A 136 -17.64 -35.32 -1.10
C ALA A 136 -17.92 -33.96 -0.46
N LEU A 137 -18.92 -33.22 -0.96
CA LEU A 137 -19.37 -31.96 -0.35
C LEU A 137 -20.03 -32.17 1.02
N GLU A 138 -20.85 -33.21 1.18
CA GLU A 138 -21.47 -33.57 2.46
C GLU A 138 -20.40 -33.90 3.51
N ILE A 139 -19.45 -34.76 3.16
CA ILE A 139 -18.32 -35.13 4.04
C ILE A 139 -17.47 -33.91 4.38
N SER A 140 -17.23 -33.01 3.42
CA SER A 140 -16.49 -31.79 3.69
C SER A 140 -17.19 -30.87 4.69
N ARG A 141 -18.52 -30.91 4.80
CA ARG A 141 -19.28 -30.14 5.78
C ARG A 141 -19.32 -30.84 7.15
N GLU A 142 -19.51 -32.15 7.16
CA GLU A 142 -19.67 -32.94 8.39
C GLU A 142 -18.35 -33.26 9.08
N LYS A 143 -17.40 -33.84 8.33
CA LYS A 143 -16.11 -34.33 8.87
C LYS A 143 -14.99 -33.28 8.77
N LYS A 144 -15.26 -32.09 8.22
CA LYS A 144 -14.28 -31.00 7.96
C LYS A 144 -13.08 -31.45 7.12
N MET A 145 -13.23 -32.53 6.35
CA MET A 145 -12.23 -33.04 5.42
C MET A 145 -12.68 -32.79 3.99
N SER A 146 -11.93 -32.00 3.24
CA SER A 146 -12.18 -31.71 1.84
C SER A 146 -11.46 -32.72 0.95
N ALA A 147 -12.11 -33.10 -0.14
CA ALA A 147 -11.49 -33.85 -1.21
C ALA A 147 -10.32 -33.06 -1.83
N PRO A 148 -9.28 -33.74 -2.33
CA PRO A 148 -8.11 -33.09 -2.94
C PRO A 148 -8.46 -32.17 -4.12
N ILE A 149 -9.53 -32.49 -4.84
CA ILE A 149 -10.04 -31.72 -5.97
C ILE A 149 -10.50 -30.29 -5.60
N PHE A 150 -10.77 -30.02 -4.31
CA PHE A 150 -11.15 -28.69 -3.85
C PHE A 150 -9.93 -27.76 -3.64
N GLY A 151 -8.70 -28.25 -3.83
CA GLY A 151 -7.48 -27.47 -3.67
C GLY A 151 -7.17 -27.09 -2.21
N LYS A 152 -7.80 -27.76 -1.25
CA LYS A 152 -7.64 -27.52 0.19
C LYS A 152 -6.75 -28.55 0.85
N GLN A 153 -5.93 -28.09 1.78
CA GLN A 153 -4.98 -28.94 2.52
C GLN A 153 -5.01 -28.64 4.01
N LYS A 154 -4.54 -29.62 4.79
CA LYS A 154 -4.35 -29.46 6.23
C LYS A 154 -3.05 -28.71 6.48
N VAL A 155 -3.17 -27.51 7.03
CA VAL A 155 -2.03 -26.67 7.41
C VAL A 155 -1.85 -26.74 8.93
N TYR A 156 -0.60 -26.60 9.38
CA TYR A 156 -0.24 -26.55 10.80
C TYR A 156 0.26 -25.15 11.13
N ASP A 157 -0.10 -24.64 12.29
CA ASP A 157 0.46 -23.40 12.80
C ASP A 157 1.95 -23.61 13.11
N GLY A 158 2.82 -22.85 12.45
CA GLY A 158 4.26 -22.93 12.64
C GLY A 158 4.73 -22.50 14.03
N LYS A 159 3.92 -21.76 14.79
CA LYS A 159 4.26 -21.33 16.16
C LYS A 159 3.91 -22.39 17.21
N THR A 160 2.72 -23.00 17.10
CA THR A 160 2.21 -23.95 18.10
C THR A 160 2.37 -25.41 17.71
N GLY A 161 2.54 -25.70 16.41
CA GLY A 161 2.55 -27.06 15.86
C GLY A 161 1.17 -27.71 15.76
N VAL A 162 0.09 -27.02 16.16
CA VAL A 162 -1.28 -27.53 16.11
C VAL A 162 -1.84 -27.36 14.69
N ALA A 163 -2.61 -28.36 14.23
CA ALA A 163 -3.30 -28.27 12.96
C ALA A 163 -4.45 -27.27 13.01
N PHE A 164 -4.66 -26.53 11.92
CA PHE A 164 -5.88 -25.74 11.77
C PHE A 164 -7.10 -26.67 11.71
N GLU A 165 -8.21 -26.21 12.30
CA GLU A 165 -9.45 -26.98 12.40
C GLU A 165 -10.08 -27.24 11.03
N ASN A 166 -10.04 -26.24 10.15
CA ASN A 166 -10.53 -26.33 8.78
C ASN A 166 -9.35 -26.39 7.81
N GLN A 167 -9.53 -27.13 6.72
CA GLN A 167 -8.56 -27.15 5.63
C GLN A 167 -8.57 -25.83 4.86
N VAL A 168 -7.39 -25.39 4.47
CA VAL A 168 -7.13 -24.09 3.84
C VAL A 168 -6.74 -24.32 2.38
N THR A 169 -7.19 -23.45 1.47
CA THR A 169 -6.74 -23.47 0.08
C THR A 169 -5.28 -23.06 0.02
N VAL A 170 -4.43 -23.93 -0.52
CA VAL A 170 -3.00 -23.70 -0.69
C VAL A 170 -2.66 -23.93 -2.15
N GLY A 171 -1.86 -23.04 -2.73
CA GLY A 171 -1.43 -23.17 -4.10
C GLY A 171 -0.30 -22.24 -4.48
N SER A 172 -0.02 -22.19 -5.78
CA SER A 172 1.01 -21.30 -6.34
C SER A 172 0.32 -20.19 -7.13
N VAL A 173 0.58 -18.94 -6.76
CA VAL A 173 0.02 -17.74 -7.41
C VAL A 173 1.16 -16.86 -7.88
N TYR A 174 1.01 -16.24 -9.05
CA TYR A 174 1.97 -15.27 -9.53
C TYR A 174 1.71 -13.90 -8.90
N MET A 175 2.66 -13.41 -8.10
CA MET A 175 2.57 -12.13 -7.41
C MET A 175 3.65 -11.16 -7.90
N MET A 176 3.25 -9.94 -8.22
CA MET A 176 4.16 -8.87 -8.65
C MET A 176 4.34 -7.83 -7.56
N LYS A 177 5.56 -7.27 -7.48
CA LYS A 177 5.88 -6.11 -6.65
C LYS A 177 5.55 -4.83 -7.43
N LEU A 178 4.71 -3.96 -6.86
CA LEU A 178 4.38 -2.67 -7.45
C LEU A 178 5.49 -1.63 -7.17
N ILE A 179 5.53 -0.58 -7.99
CA ILE A 179 6.52 0.51 -7.89
C ILE A 179 6.36 1.38 -6.63
N HIS A 180 5.21 1.34 -5.97
CA HIS A 180 4.93 2.19 -4.82
C HIS A 180 5.53 1.63 -3.53
N LEU A 181 6.74 2.08 -3.20
CA LEU A 181 7.40 1.72 -1.95
C LEU A 181 7.05 2.71 -0.83
N VAL A 182 7.06 2.20 0.42
CA VAL A 182 6.80 3.02 1.62
C VAL A 182 7.94 4.00 1.88
N GLU A 183 9.17 3.60 1.56
CA GLU A 183 10.38 4.43 1.64
C GLU A 183 10.20 5.77 0.89
N ASP A 184 9.61 5.71 -0.30
CA ASP A 184 9.36 6.90 -1.11
C ASP A 184 8.23 7.78 -0.54
N LYS A 185 7.38 7.24 0.34
CA LYS A 185 6.17 7.90 0.84
C LYS A 185 6.26 8.44 2.25
N ILE A 186 7.16 7.91 3.09
CA ILE A 186 7.37 8.45 4.44
C ILE A 186 7.97 9.85 4.31
N HIS A 187 7.36 10.80 5.01
CA HIS A 187 7.80 12.18 5.11
C HIS A 187 7.38 12.73 6.47
N ALA A 188 8.30 13.44 7.13
CA ALA A 188 8.05 14.11 8.40
C ALA A 188 8.75 15.47 8.38
N ARG A 189 8.14 16.45 9.04
CA ARG A 189 8.65 17.82 9.11
C ARG A 189 8.49 18.32 10.55
N SER A 190 9.56 18.87 11.11
CA SER A 190 9.52 19.68 12.34
C SER A 190 9.44 21.17 11.97
N THR A 191 10.52 21.71 11.40
CA THR A 191 10.62 23.06 10.82
C THR A 191 11.07 22.96 9.36
N GLY A 192 10.97 24.04 8.60
CA GLY A 192 11.34 24.01 7.17
C GLY A 192 11.03 25.33 6.47
N PRO A 193 11.16 25.39 5.14
CA PRO A 193 10.94 26.62 4.40
C PRO A 193 9.47 27.04 4.37
N TYR A 194 9.26 28.33 4.19
CA TYR A 194 7.97 29.00 4.17
C TYR A 194 7.78 29.78 2.87
N SER A 195 6.52 29.99 2.50
CA SER A 195 6.12 30.84 1.37
C SER A 195 6.47 32.31 1.64
N LEU A 196 6.95 33.02 0.63
CA LEU A 196 7.31 34.44 0.75
C LEU A 196 6.12 35.34 1.08
N ILE A 197 4.94 35.03 0.53
CA ILE A 197 3.74 35.89 0.63
C ILE A 197 2.92 35.51 1.87
N THR A 198 2.48 34.26 1.94
CA THR A 198 1.55 33.80 2.98
C THR A 198 2.23 33.36 4.26
N GLN A 199 3.56 33.27 4.28
CA GLN A 199 4.34 32.77 5.42
C GLN A 199 3.97 31.35 5.88
N GLN A 200 3.18 30.61 5.10
CA GLN A 200 2.79 29.23 5.37
C GLN A 200 3.90 28.24 4.96
N PRO A 201 4.00 27.08 5.63
CA PRO A 201 4.86 25.98 5.21
C PRO A 201 4.70 25.64 3.72
N LEU A 202 5.82 25.52 2.99
CA LEU A 202 5.78 25.05 1.60
C LEU A 202 5.18 23.63 1.49
N GLY A 203 4.68 23.27 0.31
CA GLY A 203 4.11 21.95 0.05
C GLY A 203 5.12 20.99 -0.59
N GLY A 204 4.88 19.69 -0.42
CA GLY A 204 5.60 18.64 -1.16
C GLY A 204 6.86 18.11 -0.46
N LYS A 205 7.09 16.80 -0.59
CA LYS A 205 8.21 16.08 0.07
C LYS A 205 9.58 16.65 -0.31
N ALA A 206 9.79 16.97 -1.59
CA ALA A 206 11.07 17.47 -2.10
C ALA A 206 11.51 18.82 -1.49
N GLN A 207 10.56 19.60 -0.98
CA GLN A 207 10.82 20.92 -0.39
C GLN A 207 10.75 20.89 1.15
N PHE A 208 10.82 19.70 1.76
CA PHE A 208 10.52 19.50 3.18
C PHE A 208 9.18 20.14 3.57
N GLY A 209 8.17 19.93 2.73
CA GLY A 209 6.89 20.61 2.84
C GLY A 209 6.05 20.14 4.05
N GLY A 210 5.17 21.02 4.51
CA GLY A 210 4.18 20.71 5.54
C GLY A 210 3.01 19.91 4.98
N GLN A 211 2.29 19.21 5.88
CA GLN A 211 1.04 18.57 5.53
C GLN A 211 -0.06 19.63 5.44
N ARG A 212 -0.88 19.57 4.38
CA ARG A 212 -2.04 20.44 4.27
C ARG A 212 -3.06 20.06 5.34
N PHE A 213 -3.39 21.02 6.20
CA PHE A 213 -4.54 20.96 7.09
C PHE A 213 -5.70 21.67 6.39
N GLY A 214 -6.65 20.91 5.87
CA GLY A 214 -7.76 21.42 5.07
C GLY A 214 -8.98 21.78 5.90
N GLU A 215 -9.98 22.35 5.23
CA GLU A 215 -11.25 22.72 5.84
C GLU A 215 -11.98 21.52 6.47
N MET A 216 -11.89 20.33 5.85
CA MET A 216 -12.49 19.11 6.41
C MET A 216 -11.82 18.70 7.73
N GLU A 217 -10.50 18.87 7.85
CA GLU A 217 -9.79 18.60 9.10
C GLU A 217 -10.05 19.66 10.17
N VAL A 218 -10.25 20.93 9.76
CA VAL A 218 -10.71 22.01 10.66
C VAL A 218 -12.06 21.64 11.27
N TRP A 219 -13.05 21.26 10.46
CA TRP A 219 -14.37 20.83 10.94
C TRP A 219 -14.28 19.64 11.89
N ALA A 220 -13.35 18.72 11.66
CA ALA A 220 -13.13 17.61 12.57
C ALA A 220 -12.71 18.10 13.97
N LEU A 221 -11.75 19.04 14.06
CA LEU A 221 -11.33 19.61 15.35
C LEU A 221 -12.42 20.47 16.01
N GLU A 222 -13.18 21.23 15.21
CA GLU A 222 -14.33 21.99 15.70
C GLU A 222 -15.39 21.07 16.31
N ALA A 223 -15.70 19.94 15.67
CA ALA A 223 -16.64 18.95 16.17
C ALA A 223 -16.18 18.32 17.51
N TYR A 224 -14.88 18.16 17.70
CA TYR A 224 -14.30 17.74 18.98
C TYR A 224 -14.21 18.87 20.02
N SER A 225 -14.58 20.11 19.68
CA SER A 225 -14.37 21.29 20.52
C SER A 225 -12.90 21.47 20.95
N ALA A 226 -11.97 21.05 20.10
CA ALA A 226 -10.53 21.11 20.35
C ALA A 226 -9.99 22.52 20.05
N ALA A 227 -10.48 23.53 20.77
CA ALA A 227 -10.21 24.94 20.50
C ALA A 227 -8.71 25.27 20.49
N TYR A 228 -7.97 24.85 21.53
CA TYR A 228 -6.52 25.09 21.62
C TYR A 228 -5.75 24.38 20.50
N THR A 229 -6.05 23.11 20.22
CA THR A 229 -5.38 22.37 19.15
C THR A 229 -5.64 22.99 17.77
N LEU A 230 -6.88 23.43 17.52
CA LEU A 230 -7.22 24.12 16.28
C LEU A 230 -6.51 25.46 16.18
N GLN A 231 -6.47 26.23 17.28
CA GLN A 231 -5.76 27.50 17.33
C GLN A 231 -4.28 27.30 17.02
N GLU A 232 -3.62 26.30 17.62
CA GLU A 232 -2.22 25.98 17.33
C GLU A 232 -1.98 25.66 15.84
N MET A 233 -2.87 24.88 15.22
CA MET A 233 -2.75 24.51 13.80
C MET A 233 -2.90 25.70 12.86
N LEU A 234 -3.75 26.67 13.22
CA LEU A 234 -4.01 27.88 12.41
C LEU A 234 -3.03 29.03 12.67
N THR A 235 -2.18 28.93 13.69
CA THR A 235 -1.27 30.01 14.10
C THR A 235 0.18 29.53 14.15
N ILE A 236 0.67 29.11 15.32
CA ILE A 236 2.07 28.79 15.62
C ILE A 236 2.66 27.67 14.75
N LYS A 237 1.83 26.75 14.22
CA LYS A 237 2.28 25.67 13.32
C LYS A 237 2.20 26.04 11.83
N SER A 238 1.65 27.21 11.51
CA SER A 238 1.43 27.69 10.15
C SER A 238 2.20 29.01 9.93
N ASP A 239 1.53 30.14 10.13
CA ASP A 239 1.89 31.45 9.60
C ASP A 239 1.95 32.55 10.66
N ASP A 240 1.83 32.22 11.94
CA ASP A 240 2.23 33.15 13.00
C ASP A 240 3.76 33.20 13.10
N VAL A 241 4.37 34.19 12.44
CA VAL A 241 5.83 34.31 12.30
C VAL A 241 6.51 34.54 13.64
N VAL A 242 5.93 35.38 14.50
CA VAL A 242 6.48 35.68 15.83
C VAL A 242 6.21 34.51 16.77
N GLY A 243 4.98 33.98 16.77
CA GLY A 243 4.58 32.88 17.63
C GLY A 243 5.33 31.59 17.36
N ARG A 244 5.63 31.26 16.10
CA ARG A 244 6.37 30.02 15.77
C ARG A 244 7.82 30.03 16.28
N VAL A 245 8.50 31.18 16.21
CA VAL A 245 9.89 31.32 16.70
C VAL A 245 9.91 31.20 18.23
N LYS A 246 9.05 31.96 18.92
CA LYS A 246 8.91 31.88 20.38
C LYS A 246 8.51 30.48 20.85
N THR A 247 7.61 29.81 20.12
CA THR A 247 7.20 28.44 20.42
C THR A 247 8.38 27.48 20.31
N TYR A 248 9.19 27.61 19.26
CA TYR A 248 10.38 26.78 19.10
C TYR A 248 11.37 26.98 20.25
N GLU A 249 11.64 28.22 20.62
CA GLU A 249 12.49 28.54 21.78
C GLU A 249 11.94 27.98 23.09
N ALA A 250 10.64 28.16 23.35
CA ALA A 250 9.99 27.64 24.55
C ALA A 250 10.08 26.10 24.62
N ILE A 251 9.91 25.41 23.50
CA ILE A 251 10.07 23.95 23.44
C ILE A 251 11.51 23.53 23.76
N VAL A 252 12.52 24.25 23.24
CA VAL A 252 13.93 23.97 23.51
C VAL A 252 14.29 24.22 24.98
N LYS A 253 13.73 25.29 25.58
CA LYS A 253 13.95 25.66 26.99
C LYS A 253 13.11 24.83 27.98
N GLY A 254 12.09 24.12 27.50
CA GLY A 254 11.13 23.40 28.35
C GLY A 254 10.13 24.31 29.06
N GLU A 255 9.91 25.51 28.52
CA GLU A 255 8.95 26.50 29.02
C GLU A 255 7.57 26.30 28.41
N GLN A 256 6.56 26.92 29.00
CA GLN A 256 5.20 26.84 28.49
C GLN A 256 5.04 27.70 27.23
N VAL A 257 4.38 27.16 26.21
CA VAL A 257 4.12 27.86 24.95
C VAL A 257 3.23 29.08 25.19
N ILE A 258 3.63 30.21 24.61
CA ILE A 258 2.95 31.51 24.74
C ILE A 258 1.66 31.52 23.90
N GLN A 259 0.70 32.37 24.27
CA GLN A 259 -0.54 32.54 23.51
C GLN A 259 -0.24 32.99 22.05
N PRO A 260 -0.93 32.40 21.05
CA PRO A 260 -0.70 32.74 19.65
C PRO A 260 -1.09 34.18 19.30
N GLY A 261 -0.35 34.76 18.36
CA GLY A 261 -0.65 36.05 17.75
C GLY A 261 -1.66 35.96 16.61
N VAL A 262 -1.75 37.04 15.83
CA VAL A 262 -2.59 37.11 14.63
C VAL A 262 -1.87 36.46 13.45
N PRO A 263 -2.49 35.53 12.71
CA PRO A 263 -1.88 34.90 11.54
C PRO A 263 -1.49 35.91 10.44
N GLU A 264 -0.37 35.68 9.77
CA GLU A 264 0.05 36.52 8.62
C GLU A 264 -0.95 36.46 7.46
N SER A 265 -1.60 35.32 7.23
CA SER A 265 -2.66 35.22 6.21
C SER A 265 -3.81 36.21 6.42
N PHE A 266 -4.12 36.57 7.67
CA PHE A 266 -5.11 37.59 7.98
C PHE A 266 -4.61 39.00 7.63
N HIS A 267 -3.33 39.30 7.90
CA HIS A 267 -2.72 40.56 7.49
C HIS A 267 -2.68 40.71 5.97
N VAL A 268 -2.29 39.64 5.25
CA VAL A 268 -2.32 39.61 3.78
C VAL A 268 -3.73 39.89 3.27
N LEU A 269 -4.76 39.24 3.83
CA LEU A 269 -6.16 39.48 3.47
C LEU A 269 -6.56 40.96 3.67
N LEU A 270 -6.20 41.57 4.79
CA LEU A 270 -6.49 42.98 5.06
C LEU A 270 -5.84 43.91 4.02
N LYS A 271 -4.57 43.66 3.68
CA LYS A 271 -3.84 44.44 2.68
C LYS A 271 -4.41 44.27 1.28
N GLU A 272 -4.86 43.06 0.91
CA GLU A 272 -5.54 42.80 -0.36
C GLU A 272 -6.87 43.57 -0.47
N LEU A 273 -7.66 43.60 0.61
CA LEU A 273 -8.91 44.36 0.66
C LEU A 273 -8.68 45.88 0.63
N GLN A 274 -7.66 46.38 1.33
CA GLN A 274 -7.22 47.77 1.24
C GLN A 274 -6.75 48.15 -0.17
N GLY A 275 -6.10 47.22 -0.89
CA GLY A 275 -5.73 47.38 -2.30
C GLY A 275 -6.92 47.59 -3.24
N LEU A 276 -8.11 47.11 -2.86
CA LEU A 276 -9.37 47.34 -3.58
C LEU A 276 -10.04 48.68 -3.21
N GLY A 277 -9.45 49.46 -2.31
CA GLY A 277 -10.03 50.70 -1.79
C GLY A 277 -11.06 50.50 -0.68
N LEU A 278 -11.10 49.31 -0.05
CA LEU A 278 -11.93 49.05 1.12
C LEU A 278 -11.15 49.36 2.40
N SER A 279 -11.65 50.29 3.23
CA SER A 279 -11.07 50.51 4.57
C SER A 279 -11.61 49.48 5.54
N ILE A 280 -10.72 48.71 6.16
CA ILE A 280 -11.04 47.74 7.19
C ILE A 280 -10.23 48.10 8.42
N GLU A 281 -10.93 48.31 9.53
CA GLU A 281 -10.38 48.66 10.83
C GLU A 281 -10.89 47.67 11.87
N LEU A 282 -10.00 47.23 12.76
CA LEU A 282 -10.36 46.40 13.89
C LEU A 282 -10.93 47.31 14.99
N LEU A 283 -12.20 47.12 15.32
CA LEU A 283 -12.88 47.91 16.35
C LEU A 283 -12.75 47.23 17.71
N ASN A 284 -12.20 47.95 18.69
CA ASN A 284 -12.31 47.54 20.08
C ASN A 284 -13.72 47.81 20.60
N LYS A 285 -14.25 46.87 21.39
CA LYS A 285 -15.59 46.93 21.98
C LYS A 285 -15.79 48.14 22.92
N SER A 286 -14.70 48.74 23.40
CA SER A 286 -14.71 49.99 24.18
C SER A 286 -14.90 51.25 23.33
N LEU A 287 -14.62 51.21 22.02
CA LEU A 287 -14.72 52.35 21.09
C LEU A 287 -16.01 52.35 20.24
N SER A 288 -16.85 51.32 20.36
CA SER A 288 -18.06 51.20 19.52
C SER A 288 -19.19 52.19 19.85
N GLU A 289 -19.09 52.96 20.94
CA GLU A 289 -20.09 54.00 21.28
C GLU A 289 -19.88 55.33 20.53
N GLU A 290 -18.71 55.55 19.93
CA GLU A 290 -18.43 56.72 19.09
C GLU A 290 -18.05 56.26 17.68
N LEU A 291 -19.06 56.08 16.82
CA LEU A 291 -18.81 56.02 15.38
C LEU A 291 -18.04 57.28 14.95
N PRO A 292 -16.85 57.19 14.35
CA PRO A 292 -16.14 58.36 13.89
C PRO A 292 -16.95 59.02 12.77
N THR A 293 -17.55 60.17 13.07
CA THR A 293 -18.12 61.05 12.06
C THR A 293 -17.01 61.45 11.10
N ARG A 294 -17.18 61.09 9.83
CA ARG A 294 -16.29 61.43 8.71
C ARG A 294 -15.78 62.88 8.78
N THR A 295 -14.54 63.04 9.23
CA THR A 295 -13.69 64.17 8.88
C THR A 295 -12.30 63.63 8.62
N GLY A 296 -11.86 63.73 7.36
CA GLY A 296 -10.63 63.13 6.86
C GLY A 296 -9.37 63.76 7.45
N ALA A 297 -8.90 63.20 8.57
CA ALA A 297 -7.51 63.28 8.99
C ALA A 297 -6.91 61.87 8.82
N PRO A 298 -5.65 61.73 8.37
CA PRO A 298 -4.99 60.44 8.37
C PRO A 298 -4.83 60.01 9.82
N SER A 299 -5.55 58.95 10.23
CA SER A 299 -5.26 58.26 11.48
C SER A 299 -3.82 57.77 11.39
N GLY A 300 -3.03 58.08 12.42
CA GLY A 300 -1.65 57.64 12.52
C GLY A 300 -1.55 56.13 12.35
N GLU A 301 -0.43 55.68 11.80
CA GLU A 301 -0.07 54.25 11.77
C GLU A 301 -0.24 53.68 13.18
N ILE A 302 -1.24 52.81 13.33
CA ILE A 302 -1.38 51.97 14.51
C ILE A 302 -0.29 50.91 14.35
N ASP A 303 0.71 50.94 15.23
CA ASP A 303 1.66 49.86 15.36
C ASP A 303 0.92 48.65 15.92
N TRP A 304 0.81 47.60 15.11
CA TRP A 304 0.06 46.39 15.43
C TRP A 304 0.73 45.58 16.56
N ASN A 305 2.00 45.84 16.86
CA ASN A 305 2.69 45.26 18.00
C ASN A 305 2.26 45.86 19.34
N ASP A 306 1.76 47.10 19.37
CA ASP A 306 1.40 47.81 20.61
C ASP A 306 0.03 47.40 21.18
N MET A 307 -0.78 46.65 20.43
CA MET A 307 -2.13 46.23 20.87
C MET A 307 -2.17 44.83 21.50
N LEU A 308 -1.00 44.21 21.70
CA LEU A 308 -0.84 43.06 22.57
C LEU A 308 -0.22 43.55 23.88
N ASP A 309 -1.07 43.70 24.88
CA ASP A 309 -0.70 44.12 26.23
C ASP A 309 0.21 43.06 26.88
N ILE A 310 1.50 43.12 26.57
CA ILE A 310 2.58 42.38 27.26
C ILE A 310 2.95 43.11 28.56
N SER A 311 2.33 44.25 28.86
CA SER A 311 2.67 45.08 30.03
C SER A 311 2.05 44.59 31.35
N GLU A 312 1.15 43.59 31.34
CA GLU A 312 0.52 43.04 32.55
C GLU A 312 1.23 41.79 33.16
N PHE A 313 2.40 41.38 32.65
CA PHE A 313 3.17 40.31 33.28
C PHE A 313 4.62 40.72 33.59
N ASP A 314 4.80 41.05 34.88
CA ASP A 314 6.03 41.10 35.68
C ASP A 314 7.09 42.15 35.32
N GLU A 315 7.00 43.30 36.00
CA GLU A 315 8.16 43.98 36.58
C GLU A 315 8.90 42.98 37.50
N ASP A 316 9.88 42.22 36.97
CA ASP A 316 11.07 41.75 37.71
C ASP A 316 11.93 40.83 36.83
N SER A 317 12.67 41.40 35.87
CA SER A 317 14.05 40.96 35.56
C SER A 317 14.68 41.90 34.53
N ASP A 318 15.47 42.86 35.00
CA ASP A 318 16.48 43.50 34.16
C ASP A 318 17.50 42.43 33.73
N ILE A 319 17.47 42.03 32.46
CA ILE A 319 18.55 41.26 31.84
C ILE A 319 19.03 42.05 30.64
N GLU A 320 20.23 42.62 30.77
CA GLU A 320 20.97 43.24 29.68
C GLU A 320 21.20 42.20 28.56
N ILE A 321 20.79 42.56 27.35
CA ILE A 321 21.07 41.79 26.13
C ILE A 321 22.52 42.10 25.73
N ASP A 322 23.39 41.10 25.83
CA ASP A 322 24.73 41.15 25.24
C ASP A 322 24.63 40.84 23.74
N ASP A 323 24.97 41.82 22.90
CA ASP A 323 24.85 41.82 21.44
C ASP A 323 25.90 40.93 20.71
N GLU A 324 26.61 40.03 21.40
CA GLU A 324 27.79 39.33 20.85
C GLU A 324 27.54 37.90 20.29
N LEU A 325 26.31 37.39 20.26
CA LEU A 325 26.05 35.99 19.85
C LEU A 325 25.57 35.79 18.40
N SER A 326 25.66 36.81 17.55
CA SER A 326 25.16 36.71 16.16
C SER A 326 26.15 36.15 15.12
N ASP A 327 27.41 35.88 15.48
CA ASP A 327 28.44 35.54 14.47
C ASP A 327 28.96 34.07 14.47
N GLU A 328 28.63 33.20 15.42
CA GLU A 328 29.29 31.87 15.51
C GLU A 328 28.59 30.70 14.78
N SER A 329 27.43 30.87 14.13
CA SER A 329 26.77 29.72 13.45
C SER A 329 27.02 29.64 11.94
N SER A 330 27.99 30.37 11.40
CA SER A 330 28.26 30.43 9.95
C SER A 330 29.44 29.57 9.46
N GLU A 331 30.20 28.92 10.34
CA GLU A 331 31.47 28.27 9.93
C GLU A 331 31.43 26.74 9.66
N ASP A 332 30.34 26.01 9.98
CA ASP A 332 30.37 24.54 9.89
C ASP A 332 29.83 23.91 8.58
N ALA A 333 29.82 24.67 7.47
CA ALA A 333 29.32 24.17 6.18
C ALA A 333 30.30 24.26 5.00
N SER A 334 31.58 24.54 5.22
CA SER A 334 32.54 24.72 4.12
C SER A 334 33.84 23.94 4.26
N GLU A 335 33.81 22.64 4.52
CA GLU A 335 34.95 21.76 4.21
C GLU A 335 34.46 20.39 3.71
N GLU A 336 34.42 20.23 2.38
CA GLU A 336 34.82 19.01 1.65
C GLU A 336 34.50 19.17 0.15
N LYS A 337 35.38 19.86 -0.61
CA LYS A 337 35.57 19.64 -2.06
C LYS A 337 36.95 20.09 -2.55
N THR A 338 37.88 19.15 -2.59
CA THR A 338 39.09 19.05 -3.44
C THR A 338 39.51 17.57 -3.32
N ASP A 339 39.73 16.72 -4.31
CA ASP A 339 39.99 16.80 -5.75
C ASP A 339 39.60 15.45 -6.39
N ASN A 340 39.13 15.46 -7.63
CA ASN A 340 39.75 14.72 -8.74
C ASN A 340 38.89 14.83 -10.00
N GLU A 341 39.38 15.69 -10.89
CA GLU A 341 39.13 15.62 -12.33
C GLU A 341 39.69 14.30 -12.87
N ASN A 342 38.88 13.58 -13.64
CA ASN A 342 39.36 12.85 -14.80
C ASN A 342 38.21 12.78 -15.81
N GLU A 343 38.45 13.47 -16.92
CA GLU A 343 37.63 13.58 -18.11
C GLU A 343 37.34 12.20 -18.73
N ILE A 344 36.07 11.96 -19.11
CA ILE A 344 35.75 11.19 -20.33
C ILE A 344 34.62 11.92 -21.04
N GLU A 345 35.00 12.67 -22.06
CA GLU A 345 34.14 13.29 -23.06
C GLU A 345 33.54 12.18 -23.96
N ILE A 346 32.21 12.09 -24.05
CA ILE A 346 31.53 11.30 -25.08
C ILE A 346 30.78 12.26 -25.99
N THR A 347 31.41 12.60 -27.10
CA THR A 347 30.83 13.30 -28.25
C THR A 347 29.80 12.40 -28.95
N LEU A 348 28.54 12.84 -29.02
CA LEU A 348 27.54 12.30 -29.94
C LEU A 348 27.64 13.10 -31.26
N PRO A 349 27.74 12.45 -32.43
CA PRO A 349 27.74 13.17 -33.69
C PRO A 349 26.30 13.56 -34.07
N GLU A 350 26.10 14.85 -34.32
CA GLU A 350 25.02 15.35 -35.16
C GLU A 350 25.40 15.09 -36.62
N ASP A 351 24.54 14.41 -37.38
CA ASP A 351 24.50 14.58 -38.83
C ASP A 351 23.09 15.02 -39.21
N THR A 352 23.08 16.20 -39.81
CA THR A 352 21.96 16.92 -40.41
C THR A 352 21.57 16.35 -41.77
N ASP A 353 20.30 16.59 -42.09
CA ASP A 353 19.76 16.91 -43.40
C ASP A 353 19.23 15.81 -44.34
N ASN A 354 17.94 16.00 -44.61
CA ASN A 354 17.30 16.17 -45.92
C ASN A 354 16.36 15.07 -46.42
N SER A 355 15.08 15.39 -46.26
CA SER A 355 14.08 15.61 -47.31
C SER A 355 13.66 14.44 -48.20
N ALA A 356 12.34 14.20 -48.14
CA ALA A 356 11.42 14.00 -49.26
C ALA A 356 11.71 12.85 -50.25
N GLU A 357 10.77 11.91 -50.36
CA GLU A 357 9.84 11.82 -51.49
C GLU A 357 8.90 10.62 -51.32
N GLU A 358 7.62 10.87 -51.62
CA GLU A 358 6.61 9.86 -51.92
C GLU A 358 7.02 9.11 -53.20
N GLU A 359 6.82 7.79 -53.27
CA GLU A 359 6.23 7.14 -54.45
C GLU A 359 5.89 5.65 -54.21
N ASN A 360 4.79 5.24 -54.83
CA ASN A 360 4.15 3.92 -54.83
C ASN A 360 4.99 2.82 -55.53
N SER A 361 4.78 1.58 -55.11
CA SER A 361 4.58 0.38 -55.96
C SER A 361 4.23 -0.80 -55.02
N GLU A 362 3.00 -1.31 -55.05
CA GLU A 362 2.52 -2.41 -55.89
C GLU A 362 3.37 -3.69 -55.87
N GLU A 363 2.68 -4.78 -55.49
CA GLU A 363 2.78 -6.16 -55.98
C GLU A 363 3.62 -7.26 -55.27
N GLU A 364 2.88 -8.37 -55.03
CA GLU A 364 3.29 -9.78 -55.04
C GLU A 364 4.09 -10.38 -53.86
N LYS A 365 3.41 -11.04 -52.90
CA LYS A 365 3.01 -12.47 -52.94
C LYS A 365 2.37 -12.95 -51.65
#